data_AF-A0A183HVB7-F1
#
_entry.id   AF-A0A183HVB7-F1
#
_cell.length_a   1.000
_cell.length_b   1.000
_cell.length_c   1.000
_cell.angle_alpha   90.00
_cell.angle_beta   90.00
_cell.angle_gamma   90.00
#
_symmetry.space_group_name_H-M   'P 1'
#
loop_
_entity.id
_entity.type
_entity.pdbx_description
1 polymer ?
#
loop_
_entity_poly.entity_id
_entity_poly.type
_entity_poly.pdbx_seq_one_letter_code
_entity_poly.pdbx_strand_id
1 'polypeptide(L)'
;MRFYFQESKDKVLTKCIRVSSTATARAVISALVDKFHPDLKMLSDPEYTLWEVHENGDERCLAPSEKPLLVQLNWHKDDREGRFLLRAHLNTVSVEV
;
A
#
# COMPACT_ATOMS: atom_id res chain seq x y z
N MET A 1 5.89 6.57 8.74
CA MET A 1 4.60 5.84 8.66
C MET A 1 4.89 4.37 8.40
N ARG A 2 4.04 3.46 8.92
CA ARG A 2 4.21 2.01 8.78
C ARG A 2 3.25 1.48 7.71
N PHE A 3 3.77 0.67 6.81
CA PHE A 3 3.05 0.04 5.71
C PHE A 3 3.22 -1.46 5.77
N TYR A 4 2.14 -2.18 5.45
CA TYR A 4 2.09 -3.63 5.40
C TYR A 4 1.98 -4.06 3.94
N PHE A 5 2.59 -5.18 3.59
CA PHE A 5 2.46 -5.81 2.27
C PHE A 5 2.17 -7.28 2.46
N GLN A 6 1.09 -7.77 1.86
CA GLN A 6 0.75 -9.18 1.88
C GLN A 6 1.19 -9.81 0.56
N GLU A 7 2.37 -10.44 0.57
CA GLU A 7 2.93 -11.11 -0.61
C GLU A 7 2.19 -12.42 -0.90
N SER A 8 1.68 -13.08 0.15
CA SER A 8 0.92 -14.33 0.09
C SER A 8 0.04 -14.47 1.34
N LYS A 9 -0.90 -15.42 1.36
CA LYS A 9 -1.81 -15.63 2.51
C LYS A 9 -1.07 -15.75 3.85
N ASP A 10 0.14 -16.30 3.86
CA ASP A 10 0.92 -16.58 5.07
C ASP A 10 2.06 -15.57 5.33
N LYS A 11 2.36 -14.68 4.38
CA LYS A 11 3.54 -13.81 4.44
C LYS A 11 3.15 -12.34 4.39
N VAL A 12 3.25 -11.69 5.55
CA VAL A 12 3.07 -10.24 5.71
C VAL A 12 4.43 -9.60 5.98
N LEU A 13 4.83 -8.69 5.09
CA LEU A 13 6.02 -7.86 5.28
C LEU A 13 5.62 -6.48 5.80
N THR A 14 6.50 -5.87 6.59
CA THR A 14 6.29 -4.51 7.13
C THR A 14 7.46 -3.62 6.77
N LYS A 15 7.18 -2.40 6.30
CA LYS A 15 8.20 -1.36 6.07
C LYS A 15 7.75 -0.02 6.63
N CYS A 16 8.71 0.70 7.21
CA CYS A 16 8.53 2.08 7.60
C CYS A 16 9.24 2.99 6.61
N ILE A 17 8.56 4.02 6.13
CA ILE A 17 9.16 5.08 5.32
C ILE A 17 8.79 6.46 5.87
N ARG A 18 9.65 7.45 5.58
CA ARG A 18 9.32 8.86 5.79
C ARG A 18 8.40 9.32 4.66
N VAL A 19 7.32 10.01 5.02
CA VAL A 19 6.30 10.48 4.08
C VAL A 19 6.06 11.95 4.36
N SER A 20 6.16 12.78 3.32
CA SER A 20 5.81 14.20 3.39
C SER A 20 4.29 14.40 3.39
N SER A 21 3.79 15.50 3.93
CA SER A 21 2.38 15.89 3.82
C SER A 21 1.91 16.12 2.38
N THR A 22 2.83 16.34 1.45
CA THR A 22 2.56 16.50 0.02
C THR A 22 2.75 15.22 -0.78
N ALA A 23 3.29 14.16 -0.19
CA ALA A 23 3.53 12.90 -0.88
C ALA A 23 2.20 12.23 -1.24
N THR A 24 2.05 11.89 -2.52
CA THR A 24 0.85 11.21 -3.01
C THR A 24 0.94 9.69 -2.80
N ALA A 25 -0.20 9.00 -2.83
CA ALA A 25 -0.25 7.54 -2.76
C ALA A 25 0.61 6.90 -3.84
N ARG A 26 0.59 7.44 -5.08
CA ARG A 26 1.48 6.97 -6.17
C ARG A 26 2.96 7.06 -5.81
N ALA A 27 3.40 8.17 -5.23
CA ALA A 27 4.80 8.35 -4.82
C ALA A 27 5.18 7.40 -3.68
N VAL A 28 4.28 7.18 -2.72
CA VAL A 28 4.46 6.24 -1.62
C VAL A 28 4.55 4.80 -2.12
N ILE A 29 3.66 4.39 -3.03
CA ILE A 29 3.69 3.06 -3.67
C ILE A 29 5.04 2.85 -4.36
N SER A 30 5.49 3.79 -5.20
CA SER A 30 6.79 3.71 -5.87
C SER A 30 7.96 3.54 -4.89
N ALA A 31 7.97 4.28 -3.79
CA ALA A 31 9.00 4.16 -2.75
C ALA A 31 8.94 2.83 -1.97
N LEU A 32 7.75 2.25 -1.80
CA LEU A 32 7.60 0.94 -1.17
C LEU A 32 8.05 -0.18 -2.11
N VAL A 33 7.67 -0.14 -3.38
CA VAL A 33 8.10 -1.11 -4.40
C VAL A 33 9.62 -1.15 -4.49
N ASP A 34 10.29 0.01 -4.54
CA ASP A 34 11.76 0.11 -4.53
C ASP A 34 12.40 -0.55 -3.29
N LYS A 35 11.69 -0.55 -2.14
CA LYS A 35 12.15 -1.19 -0.90
C LYS A 35 11.83 -2.68 -0.77
N PHE A 36 10.72 -3.13 -1.35
CA PHE A 36 10.29 -4.53 -1.27
C PHE A 36 10.91 -5.38 -2.37
N HIS A 37 11.06 -4.81 -3.57
CA HIS A 37 11.50 -5.52 -4.77
C HIS A 37 12.36 -4.62 -5.67
N PRO A 38 13.62 -4.35 -5.28
CA PRO A 38 14.53 -3.55 -6.12
C PRO A 38 14.74 -4.18 -7.52
N ASP A 39 14.66 -5.51 -7.63
CA ASP A 39 14.82 -6.27 -8.87
C ASP A 39 13.58 -6.27 -9.79
N LEU A 40 12.39 -5.89 -9.29
CA LEU A 40 11.16 -5.88 -10.09
C LEU A 40 11.06 -4.69 -11.07
N LYS A 41 11.99 -3.72 -11.00
CA LYS A 41 12.04 -2.56 -11.93
C LYS A 41 12.11 -2.93 -13.42
N MET A 42 12.49 -4.18 -13.74
CA MET A 42 12.71 -4.65 -15.11
C MET A 42 11.59 -5.55 -15.66
N LEU A 43 10.58 -5.88 -14.84
CA LEU A 43 9.42 -6.67 -15.25
C LEU A 43 8.19 -5.76 -15.30
N SER A 44 7.22 -6.03 -16.18
CA SER A 44 5.95 -5.30 -16.23
C SER A 44 5.36 -5.20 -14.82
N ASP A 45 5.39 -3.99 -14.25
CA ASP A 45 5.05 -3.76 -12.86
C ASP A 45 3.67 -4.38 -12.54
N PRO A 46 3.53 -5.15 -11.43
CA PRO A 46 2.22 -5.40 -10.87
C PRO A 46 1.55 -4.04 -10.60
N GLU A 47 0.28 -3.88 -10.97
CA GLU A 47 -0.45 -2.68 -10.55
C GLU A 47 -0.63 -2.76 -9.02
N TYR A 48 0.20 -2.02 -8.29
CA TYR A 48 0.10 -1.93 -6.84
C TYR A 48 -0.92 -0.87 -6.43
N THR A 49 -1.76 -1.22 -5.46
CA THR A 49 -2.74 -0.32 -4.86
C THR A 49 -2.46 -0.16 -3.37
N LEU A 50 -2.75 1.03 -2.84
CA LEU A 50 -2.57 1.36 -1.43
C LEU A 50 -3.94 1.47 -0.77
N TRP A 51 -4.14 0.73 0.31
CA TRP A 51 -5.40 0.66 1.03
C TRP A 51 -5.22 1.19 2.45
N GLU A 52 -6.25 1.84 2.98
CA GLU A 52 -6.43 1.96 4.42
C GLU A 52 -7.39 0.88 4.89
N VAL A 53 -7.05 0.23 5.99
CA VAL A 53 -7.84 -0.81 6.64
C VAL A 53 -7.99 -0.44 8.10
N HIS A 54 -9.22 -0.38 8.58
CA HIS A 54 -9.59 0.01 9.94
C HIS A 54 -9.93 -1.23 10.78
N GLU A 55 -9.80 -1.13 12.10
CA GLU A 55 -10.07 -2.27 13.00
C GLU A 55 -11.53 -2.72 13.04
N ASN A 56 -12.45 -1.83 12.65
CA ASN A 56 -13.87 -2.16 12.50
C ASN A 56 -14.19 -2.98 11.23
N GLY A 57 -13.18 -3.26 10.39
CA GLY A 57 -13.32 -4.00 9.14
C GLY A 57 -13.58 -3.14 7.91
N ASP A 58 -13.71 -1.82 8.05
CA ASP A 58 -13.77 -0.92 6.89
C ASP A 58 -12.42 -0.87 6.17
N GLU A 59 -12.44 -1.04 4.85
CA GLU A 59 -11.27 -0.85 4.01
C GLU A 59 -11.61 -0.06 2.75
N ARG A 60 -10.69 0.81 2.32
CA ARG A 60 -10.80 1.49 1.03
C ARG A 60 -9.46 1.66 0.35
N CYS A 61 -9.50 1.64 -0.99
CA CYS A 61 -8.36 1.97 -1.82
C CYS A 61 -8.18 3.49 -1.88
N LEU A 62 -6.94 3.97 -1.67
CA LEU A 62 -6.59 5.36 -1.85
C LEU A 62 -6.43 5.67 -3.34
N ALA A 63 -6.98 6.79 -3.78
CA ALA A 63 -6.74 7.30 -5.12
C ALA A 63 -5.25 7.68 -5.30
N PRO A 64 -4.69 7.59 -6.52
CA PRO A 64 -3.26 7.86 -6.77
C PRO A 64 -2.77 9.24 -6.32
N SER A 65 -3.68 10.22 -6.27
CA SER A 65 -3.44 11.62 -5.89
C SER A 65 -3.67 11.90 -4.40
N GLU A 66 -4.30 11.00 -3.64
CA GLU A 66 -4.50 11.17 -2.21
C GLU A 66 -3.17 11.21 -1.46
N LYS A 67 -3.16 11.86 -0.29
CA LYS A 67 -1.96 12.07 0.52
C LYS A 67 -2.03 11.18 1.77
N PRO A 68 -1.30 10.05 1.83
CA PRO A 68 -1.49 9.06 2.89
C PRO A 68 -1.28 9.63 4.30
N LEU A 69 -0.36 10.59 4.46
CA LEU A 69 -0.16 11.25 5.74
C LEU A 69 -1.41 12.02 6.19
N LEU A 70 -2.05 12.75 5.27
CA LEU A 70 -3.29 13.48 5.58
C LEU A 70 -4.45 12.51 5.85
N VAL A 71 -4.55 11.43 5.09
CA VAL A 71 -5.53 10.36 5.35
C VAL A 71 -5.37 9.82 6.77
N GLN A 72 -4.14 9.45 7.16
CA GLN A 72 -3.83 8.93 8.49
C GLN A 72 -4.17 9.91 9.62
N LEU A 73 -3.84 11.20 9.43
CA LEU A 73 -4.13 12.23 10.42
C LEU A 73 -5.65 12.48 10.59
N ASN A 74 -6.45 12.17 9.58
CA ASN A 74 -7.91 12.26 9.68
C ASN A 74 -8.53 11.09 10.45
N TRP A 75 -7.82 9.97 10.63
CA TRP A 75 -8.34 8.84 11.41
C TRP A 75 -8.73 9.22 12.85
N HIS A 76 -7.96 10.13 13.46
CA HIS A 76 -8.22 10.65 14.81
C HIS A 76 -9.53 11.44 14.94
N LYS A 77 -10.11 11.94 13.84
CA LYS A 77 -11.40 12.67 13.91
C LYS A 77 -12.57 11.74 14.21
N ASP A 78 -12.43 10.48 13.86
CA ASP A 78 -13.47 9.47 13.98
C ASP A 78 -13.13 8.40 15.04
N ASP A 79 -12.09 8.62 15.85
CA ASP A 79 -11.51 7.63 16.79
C ASP A 79 -11.18 6.29 16.10
N ARG A 80 -10.79 6.35 14.82
CA ARG A 80 -10.49 5.15 14.03
C ARG A 80 -9.01 4.83 14.15
N GLU A 81 -8.69 3.62 14.56
CA GLU A 81 -7.36 3.06 14.40
C GLU A 81 -7.29 2.26 13.10
N GLY A 82 -6.19 2.41 12.37
CA GLY A 82 -6.05 1.84 11.04
C GLY A 82 -4.61 1.53 10.64
N ARG A 83 -4.47 0.87 9.49
CA ARG A 83 -3.18 0.50 8.90
C ARG A 83 -3.22 0.69 7.39
N PHE A 84 -2.07 1.02 6.82
CA PHE A 84 -1.92 1.04 5.38
C PHE A 84 -1.44 -0.31 4.84
N LEU A 85 -2.16 -0.84 3.86
CA LEU A 85 -1.86 -2.12 3.22
C LEU A 85 -1.57 -1.90 1.73
N LEU A 86 -0.38 -2.30 1.29
CA LEU A 86 -0.01 -2.40 -0.11
C LEU A 86 -0.51 -3.75 -0.65
N ARG A 87 -1.22 -3.74 -1.77
CA ARG A 87 -1.70 -4.94 -2.46
C ARG A 87 -1.17 -4.94 -3.89
N ALA A 88 -0.72 -6.09 -4.37
CA ALA A 88 -0.39 -6.28 -5.78
C ALA A 88 -1.63 -6.80 -6.52
N HIS A 89 -1.98 -6.20 -7.65
CA HIS A 89 -2.87 -6.84 -8.61
C HIS A 89 -2.02 -7.84 -9.38
N LEU A 90 -2.08 -9.10 -8.97
CA LEU A 90 -1.56 -10.18 -9.80
C LEU A 90 -2.44 -10.20 -11.06
N ASN A 91 -1.88 -9.80 -12.20
CA ASN A 91 -2.46 -10.17 -13.48
C ASN A 91 -2.24 -11.69 -13.60
N THR A 92 -3.16 -12.47 -13.04
CA THR A 92 -3.13 -13.92 -13.11
C THR A 92 -3.38 -14.32 -14.56
N VAL A 93 -2.33 -14.29 -15.39
CA VAL A 93 -2.28 -15.17 -16.54
C VAL A 93 -2.05 -16.55 -15.94
N SER A 94 -3.14 -17.23 -15.60
CA SER A 94 -3.10 -18.68 -15.42
C SER A 94 -2.62 -19.24 -16.74
N VAL A 95 -1.34 -19.61 -16.80
CA VAL A 95 -0.84 -20.48 -17.86
C VAL A 95 -1.31 -21.87 -17.47
N GLU A 96 -2.54 -22.21 -17.86
CA GLU A 96 -2.98 -23.60 -17.86
C GLU A 96 -2.15 -24.34 -18.92
N VAL A 97 -1.39 -25.33 -18.47
CA VAL A 97 -0.59 -26.26 -19.28
C VAL A 97 -1.48 -27.34 -19.89
#